data_AF-A0A917TVQ7-F1
#
_entry.id   AF-A0A917TVQ7-F1
#
_cell.length_a   1.000
_cell.length_b   1.000
_cell.length_c   1.000
_cell.angle_alpha   90.00
_cell.angle_beta   90.00
_cell.angle_gamma   90.00
#
_symmetry.space_group_name_H-M   'P 1'
#
loop_
_entity.id
_entity.type
_entity.pdbx_description
1 polymer ?
#
loop_
_entity_poly.entity_id
_entity_poly.type
_entity_poly.pdbx_seq_one_letter_code
_entity_poly.pdbx_strand_id
1 'polypeptide(L)'
;MSTSHSADDDKDDKPVRRRPGQLEAEVMRVLGAASGPLTPGEVRDVLDPAGALSYSTVVTALSRLHEKAVVTRHRGDGRAFRYGALSDPAGLVAERMRRLLAREPDRASVLRRFVSTLDAGDEQVLRDLLSEPE
;
A
#
# COMPACT_ATOMS: atom_id res chain seq x y z
N MET A 1 47.13 -1.21 -39.13
CA MET A 1 47.23 -2.32 -38.16
C MET A 1 47.37 -1.66 -36.80
N SER A 2 46.26 -1.48 -36.10
CA SER A 2 45.82 -2.37 -35.00
C SER A 2 46.50 -1.96 -33.70
N THR A 3 45.85 -1.70 -32.58
CA THR A 3 44.44 -1.77 -32.18
C THR A 3 44.38 -1.03 -30.84
N SER A 4 43.39 -0.17 -30.68
CA SER A 4 42.93 0.32 -29.38
C SER A 4 42.65 -0.85 -28.44
N HIS A 5 43.04 -0.75 -27.17
CA HIS A 5 42.36 -1.47 -26.10
C HIS A 5 42.47 -0.69 -24.80
N SER A 6 41.57 0.28 -24.65
CA SER A 6 41.12 0.73 -23.33
C SER A 6 40.21 -0.36 -22.79
N ALA A 7 40.70 -1.15 -21.83
CA ALA A 7 39.88 -2.00 -20.96
C ALA A 7 39.62 -1.16 -19.70
N ASP A 8 38.43 -0.56 -19.64
CA ASP A 8 37.29 -1.07 -18.88
C ASP A 8 37.37 -0.58 -17.44
N ASP A 9 36.84 0.64 -17.25
CA ASP A 9 36.33 1.12 -15.97
C ASP A 9 35.27 0.13 -15.48
N ASP A 10 35.68 -0.83 -14.66
CA ASP A 10 34.80 -1.71 -13.90
C ASP A 10 34.10 -0.89 -12.82
N LYS A 11 33.11 -0.11 -13.24
CA LYS A 11 32.32 0.77 -12.39
C LYS A 11 31.26 -0.07 -11.68
N ASP A 12 31.71 -0.80 -10.66
CA ASP A 12 31.03 -1.11 -9.40
C ASP A 12 29.53 -0.76 -9.40
N ASP A 13 28.68 -1.54 -10.09
CA ASP A 13 27.22 -1.41 -10.04
C ASP A 13 26.71 -2.03 -8.75
N LYS A 14 27.10 -1.42 -7.63
CA LYS A 14 26.59 -1.80 -6.32
C LYS A 14 25.13 -1.36 -6.25
N PRO A 15 24.18 -2.27 -5.99
CA PRO A 15 22.76 -1.93 -5.96
C PRO A 15 22.54 -0.82 -4.93
N VAL A 16 22.12 0.34 -5.41
CA VAL A 16 21.86 1.51 -4.58
C VAL A 16 20.84 1.10 -3.53
N ARG A 17 21.28 1.07 -2.28
CA ARG A 17 20.47 0.61 -1.15
C ARG A 17 19.30 1.58 -1.00
N ARG A 18 18.09 1.13 -1.35
CA ARG A 18 16.85 1.94 -1.28
C ARG A 18 16.69 2.52 0.12
N ARG A 19 16.29 3.80 0.20
CA ARG A 19 16.04 4.48 1.49
C ARG A 19 14.85 3.84 2.21
N PRO A 20 14.77 3.92 3.55
CA PRO A 20 13.58 3.50 4.30
C PRO A 20 12.31 4.15 3.71
N GLY A 21 11.28 3.35 3.41
CA GLY A 21 10.02 3.82 2.82
C GLY A 21 10.01 3.97 1.29
N GLN A 22 11.17 4.06 0.62
CA GLN A 22 11.22 4.17 -0.84
C GLN A 22 10.63 2.93 -1.54
N LEU A 23 10.96 1.74 -1.04
CA LEU A 23 10.42 0.49 -1.59
C LEU A 23 8.89 0.41 -1.45
N GLU A 24 8.34 0.87 -0.33
CA GLU A 24 6.89 0.87 -0.11
C GLU A 24 6.16 1.77 -1.12
N ALA A 25 6.71 2.96 -1.39
CA ALA A 25 6.17 3.87 -2.41
C ALA A 25 6.27 3.27 -3.82
N GLU A 26 7.37 2.60 -4.14
CA GLU A 26 7.55 1.90 -5.41
C GLU A 26 6.54 0.75 -5.58
N VAL A 27 6.34 -0.07 -4.55
CA VAL A 27 5.34 -1.15 -4.53
C VAL A 27 3.94 -0.60 -4.75
N MET A 28 3.55 0.48 -4.05
CA MET A 28 2.22 1.09 -4.24
C MET A 28 2.01 1.59 -5.68
N ARG A 29 3.04 2.17 -6.31
CA ARG A 29 2.97 2.60 -7.70
C ARG A 29 2.75 1.42 -8.65
N VAL A 30 3.46 0.31 -8.45
CA VAL A 30 3.30 -0.91 -9.24
C VAL A 30 1.88 -1.46 -9.11
N LEU A 31 1.37 -1.56 -7.88
CA LEU A 31 0.01 -2.05 -7.64
C LEU A 31 -1.06 -1.10 -8.21
N GLY A 32 -0.83 0.21 -8.18
CA GLY A 32 -1.74 1.22 -8.74
C GLY A 32 -1.78 1.24 -10.26
N ALA A 33 -0.69 0.86 -10.93
CA ALA A 33 -0.63 0.75 -12.39
C ALA A 33 -1.09 -0.61 -12.93
N ALA A 34 -1.19 -1.63 -12.07
CA ALA A 34 -1.59 -2.97 -12.47
C ALA A 34 -3.09 -3.06 -12.77
N SER A 35 -3.46 -3.80 -13.81
CA SER A 35 -4.87 -4.07 -14.15
C SER A 35 -5.57 -5.03 -13.18
N GLY A 36 -4.85 -5.56 -12.19
CA GLY A 36 -5.38 -6.48 -11.19
C GLY A 36 -4.35 -6.84 -10.10
N PRO A 37 -4.74 -7.63 -9.10
CA PRO A 37 -3.87 -7.99 -7.98
C PRO A 37 -2.66 -8.83 -8.39
N LEU A 38 -1.48 -8.45 -7.89
CA LEU A 38 -0.19 -9.08 -8.17
C LEU A 38 0.33 -9.90 -6.97
N THR A 39 1.03 -10.98 -7.26
CA THR A 39 1.82 -11.75 -6.28
C THR A 39 3.12 -11.01 -5.92
N PRO A 40 3.77 -11.34 -4.79
CA PRO A 40 5.08 -10.75 -4.46
C PRO A 40 6.15 -11.00 -5.53
N GLY A 41 6.06 -12.12 -6.26
CA GLY A 41 6.96 -12.42 -7.38
C GLY A 41 6.73 -11.46 -8.54
N GLU A 42 5.48 -11.31 -8.98
CA GLU A 42 5.11 -10.37 -10.05
C GLU A 42 5.50 -8.91 -9.68
N VAL A 43 5.30 -8.50 -8.42
CA VAL A 43 5.73 -7.16 -7.96
C VAL A 43 7.25 -7.02 -8.00
N ARG A 44 8.01 -8.03 -7.57
CA ARG A 44 9.48 -8.01 -7.64
C ARG A 44 9.95 -7.88 -9.09
N ASP A 45 9.40 -8.67 -9.99
CA ASP A 45 9.83 -8.74 -11.38
C ASP A 45 9.57 -7.41 -12.12
N VAL A 46 8.52 -6.67 -11.73
CA VAL A 46 8.27 -5.29 -12.22
C VAL A 46 9.23 -4.28 -11.58
N LEU A 47 9.52 -4.39 -10.28
CA LEU A 47 10.34 -3.42 -9.55
C LEU A 47 11.84 -3.54 -9.82
N ASP A 48 12.30 -4.75 -10.11
CA ASP A 48 13.70 -5.05 -10.36
C ASP A 48 13.84 -6.24 -11.32
N PRO A 49 13.69 -5.98 -12.64
CA PRO A 49 13.84 -7.00 -13.67
C PRO A 49 15.23 -7.67 -13.68
N ALA A 50 16.26 -6.99 -13.15
CA ALA A 50 17.61 -7.52 -13.04
C ALA A 50 17.78 -8.51 -11.87
N GLY A 51 16.82 -8.58 -10.95
CA GLY A 51 16.73 -9.62 -9.93
C GLY A 51 17.63 -9.43 -8.70
N ALA A 52 18.13 -8.22 -8.45
CA ALA A 52 18.92 -7.92 -7.25
C ALA A 52 18.06 -7.81 -5.98
N LEU A 53 16.77 -7.49 -6.12
CA LEU A 53 15.81 -7.34 -5.03
C LEU A 53 15.31 -8.71 -4.56
N SER A 54 15.58 -9.05 -3.30
CA SER A 54 15.12 -10.30 -2.71
C SER A 54 13.58 -10.38 -2.65
N TYR A 55 13.06 -11.56 -2.96
CA TYR A 55 11.63 -11.90 -2.80
C TYR A 55 11.13 -11.63 -1.38
N SER A 56 11.90 -11.98 -0.35
CA SER A 56 11.50 -11.78 1.05
C SER A 56 11.36 -10.30 1.39
N THR A 57 12.17 -9.43 0.79
CA THR A 57 12.08 -7.98 0.97
C THR A 57 10.77 -7.43 0.42
N VAL A 58 10.34 -7.91 -0.75
CA VAL A 58 9.03 -7.55 -1.34
C VAL A 58 7.89 -8.07 -0.47
N VAL A 59 7.97 -9.31 0.02
CA VAL A 59 6.99 -9.86 0.96
C VAL A 59 6.89 -9.00 2.22
N THR A 60 8.01 -8.60 2.82
CA THR A 60 8.02 -7.74 4.01
C THR A 60 7.39 -6.37 3.72
N ALA A 61 7.70 -5.75 2.57
CA ALA A 61 7.11 -4.48 2.19
C ALA A 61 5.59 -4.59 2.01
N LEU A 62 5.11 -5.62 1.30
CA LEU A 62 3.68 -5.87 1.09
C LEU A 62 2.94 -6.16 2.40
N SER A 63 3.53 -6.95 3.30
CA SER A 63 2.96 -7.20 4.63
C SER A 63 2.83 -5.91 5.43
N ARG A 64 3.85 -5.05 5.45
CA ARG A 64 3.79 -3.74 6.13
C ARG A 64 2.76 -2.81 5.52
N LEU A 65 2.65 -2.75 4.19
CA LEU A 65 1.62 -1.98 3.51
C LEU A 65 0.22 -2.50 3.82
N HIS A 66 0.06 -3.82 3.95
CA HIS A 66 -1.21 -4.43 4.33
C HIS A 66 -1.57 -4.18 5.80
N GLU A 67 -0.59 -4.22 6.71
CA GLU A 67 -0.77 -3.85 8.13
C GLU A 67 -1.16 -2.37 8.28
N LYS A 68 -0.54 -1.49 7.48
CA LYS A 68 -0.95 -0.08 7.33
C LYS A 68 -2.31 0.08 6.63
N ALA A 69 -2.86 -1.00 6.09
CA ALA A 69 -4.06 -1.04 5.29
C ALA A 69 -4.02 0.01 4.17
N VAL A 70 -2.96 0.01 3.36
CA VAL A 70 -2.88 0.84 2.15
C VAL A 70 -2.90 0.00 0.86
N VAL A 71 -3.06 -1.32 1.00
CA VAL A 71 -3.21 -2.31 -0.08
C VAL A 71 -4.17 -3.42 0.36
N THR A 72 -4.86 -4.05 -0.59
CA THR A 72 -5.65 -5.26 -0.30
C THR A 72 -4.80 -6.52 -0.37
N ARG A 73 -5.26 -7.60 0.28
CA ARG A 73 -4.63 -8.93 0.23
C ARG A 73 -5.70 -9.99 0.06
N HIS A 74 -5.56 -10.83 -0.95
CA HIS A 74 -6.47 -11.93 -1.26
C HIS A 74 -5.70 -13.25 -1.35
N ARG A 75 -6.37 -14.38 -1.05
CA ARG A 75 -5.81 -15.70 -1.39
C ARG A 75 -5.87 -15.83 -2.91
N GLY A 76 -4.73 -16.11 -3.55
CA GLY A 76 -4.69 -16.42 -4.97
C GLY A 76 -5.00 -17.90 -5.24
N ASP A 77 -4.97 -18.28 -6.52
CA ASP A 77 -5.20 -19.65 -6.99
C ASP A 77 -4.06 -20.63 -6.64
N GLY A 78 -3.06 -20.18 -5.87
CA GLY A 78 -1.90 -20.95 -5.44
C GLY A 78 -1.46 -20.64 -4.01
N ARG A 79 -0.21 -20.98 -3.68
CA ARG A 79 0.34 -20.77 -2.31
C ARG A 79 0.62 -19.30 -1.97
N ALA A 80 0.74 -18.43 -2.97
CA ALA A 80 1.05 -17.02 -2.77
C ALA A 80 -0.23 -16.17 -2.65
N PHE A 81 -0.21 -15.21 -1.73
CA PHE A 81 -1.22 -14.17 -1.66
C PHE A 81 -1.05 -13.18 -2.82
N ARG A 82 -2.16 -12.60 -3.28
CA ARG A 82 -2.15 -11.50 -4.25
C ARG A 82 -2.51 -10.19 -3.55
N TYR A 83 -1.88 -9.12 -3.97
CA TYR A 83 -2.04 -7.77 -3.42
C TYR A 83 -2.52 -6.83 -4.52
N GLY A 84 -3.48 -5.97 -4.20
CA GLY A 84 -4.00 -4.98 -5.12
C GLY A 84 -3.89 -3.57 -4.56
N ALA A 85 -3.95 -2.58 -5.45
CA ALA A 85 -4.23 -1.21 -5.04
C ALA A 85 -5.60 -1.13 -4.36
N LEU A 86 -5.76 -0.15 -3.49
CA LEU A 86 -7.07 0.18 -2.97
C LEU A 86 -7.90 0.82 -4.08
N SER A 87 -8.88 0.09 -4.58
CA SER A 87 -9.88 0.61 -5.51
C SER A 87 -10.75 1.71 -4.87
N ASP A 88 -10.83 1.70 -3.52
CA ASP A 88 -11.59 2.66 -2.73
C ASP A 88 -10.86 3.01 -1.41
N PRO A 89 -9.94 3.99 -1.43
CA PRO A 89 -9.24 4.45 -0.23
C PRO A 89 -10.20 5.00 0.84
N ALA A 90 -11.29 5.66 0.44
CA ALA A 90 -12.28 6.24 1.36
C ALA A 90 -13.06 5.15 2.09
N GLY A 91 -13.55 4.15 1.35
CA GLY A 91 -14.25 3.00 1.93
C GLY A 91 -13.39 2.20 2.90
N LEU A 92 -12.07 2.15 2.71
CA LEU A 92 -11.19 1.49 3.67
C LEU A 92 -11.02 2.28 4.97
N VAL A 93 -10.96 3.61 4.89
CA VAL A 93 -10.95 4.47 6.08
C VAL A 93 -12.27 4.30 6.84
N ALA A 94 -13.40 4.35 6.13
CA ALA A 94 -14.72 4.10 6.70
C ALA A 94 -14.79 2.71 7.36
N GLU A 95 -14.28 1.66 6.72
CA GLU A 95 -14.24 0.30 7.28
C GLU A 95 -13.34 0.18 8.51
N ARG A 96 -12.25 0.96 8.58
CA ARG A 96 -11.43 1.05 9.79
C ARG A 96 -12.17 1.75 10.92
N MET A 97 -12.80 2.89 10.65
CA MET A 97 -13.62 3.60 11.64
C MET A 97 -14.73 2.70 12.17
N ARG A 98 -15.43 1.97 11.29
CA ARG A 98 -16.47 0.99 11.65
C ARG A 98 -15.93 -0.12 12.55
N ARG A 99 -14.77 -0.71 12.21
CA ARG A 99 -14.16 -1.78 13.01
C ARG A 99 -13.66 -1.31 14.38
N LEU A 100 -13.14 -0.09 14.47
CA LEU A 100 -12.76 0.51 15.76
C LEU A 100 -14.01 0.71 16.63
N LEU A 101 -15.05 1.34 16.09
CA LEU A 101 -16.30 1.57 16.80
C LEU A 101 -16.99 0.25 17.22
N ALA A 102 -16.93 -0.80 16.39
CA ALA A 102 -17.54 -2.09 16.68
C ALA A 102 -16.96 -2.80 17.92
N ARG A 103 -15.70 -2.50 18.27
CA ARG A 103 -14.98 -3.09 19.42
C ARG A 103 -15.33 -2.41 20.74
N GLU A 104 -15.92 -1.22 20.69
CA GLU A 104 -16.22 -0.43 21.88
C GLU A 104 -17.61 -0.79 22.43
N PRO A 105 -17.73 -1.06 23.75
CA PRO A 105 -19.02 -1.38 24.38
C PRO A 105 -19.93 -0.15 24.44
N ASP A 106 -19.37 1.06 24.59
CA ASP A 106 -20.11 2.33 24.59
C ASP A 106 -19.86 3.13 23.31
N ARG A 107 -20.55 2.73 22.25
CA ARG A 107 -20.45 3.37 20.93
C ARG A 107 -20.96 4.81 20.94
N ALA A 108 -21.97 5.11 21.76
CA ALA A 108 -22.59 6.42 21.82
C ALA A 108 -21.61 7.47 22.37
N SER A 109 -20.85 7.13 23.41
CA SER A 109 -19.81 8.01 23.96
C SER A 109 -18.67 8.24 22.98
N VAL A 110 -18.23 7.20 22.26
CA VAL A 110 -17.17 7.33 21.23
C VAL A 110 -17.63 8.24 20.10
N LEU A 111 -18.85 8.06 19.60
CA LEU A 111 -19.41 8.91 18.54
C LEU A 111 -19.57 10.36 19.00
N ARG A 112 -20.08 10.60 20.21
CA ARG A 112 -20.15 11.96 20.78
C ARG A 112 -18.78 12.63 20.82
N ARG A 113 -17.75 11.91 21.29
CA ARG A 113 -16.40 12.46 21.36
C ARG A 113 -15.79 12.68 19.99
N PHE A 114 -16.01 11.76 19.05
CA PHE A 114 -15.58 11.92 17.66
C PHE A 114 -16.21 13.16 17.01
N VAL A 115 -17.53 13.33 17.11
CA VAL A 115 -18.22 14.51 16.57
C VAL A 115 -17.68 15.80 17.21
N SER A 116 -17.40 15.79 18.53
CA SER A 116 -16.80 16.97 19.20
C SER A 116 -15.36 17.30 18.77
N THR A 117 -14.69 16.40 18.04
CA THR A 117 -13.34 16.63 17.50
C THR A 117 -13.31 17.03 16.04
N LEU A 118 -14.46 17.01 15.35
CA LEU A 118 -14.57 17.46 13.97
C LEU A 118 -14.51 18.99 13.92
N ASP A 119 -14.00 19.53 12.80
CA ASP A 119 -14.20 20.93 12.51
C ASP A 119 -15.64 21.21 12.02
N ALA A 120 -16.02 22.48 11.95
CA ALA A 120 -17.37 22.88 11.58
C ALA A 120 -17.76 22.44 10.16
N GLY A 121 -16.80 22.27 9.25
CA GLY A 121 -17.05 21.83 7.88
C GLY A 121 -17.36 20.33 7.85
N ASP A 122 -16.51 19.51 8.45
CA ASP A 122 -16.69 18.07 8.55
C ASP A 122 -17.97 17.70 9.33
N GLU A 123 -18.29 18.44 10.40
CA GLU A 123 -19.53 18.25 11.14
C GLU A 123 -20.77 18.53 10.27
N GLN A 124 -20.75 19.60 9.46
CA GLN A 124 -21.86 19.91 8.57
C GLN A 124 -22.04 18.82 7.50
N VAL A 125 -20.95 18.36 6.89
CA VAL A 125 -20.98 17.24 5.93
C VAL A 125 -21.61 16.01 6.56
N LEU A 126 -21.24 15.66 7.79
CA LEU A 126 -21.81 14.50 8.47
C LEU A 126 -23.32 14.67 8.75
N ARG A 127 -23.77 15.88 9.10
CA ARG A 127 -25.20 16.15 9.30
C ARG A 127 -25.99 16.04 8.00
N ASP A 128 -25.44 16.53 6.89
CA ASP A 128 -26.09 16.47 5.58
C ASP A 128 -26.25 15.02 5.14
N LEU A 129 -25.17 14.23 5.19
CA LEU A 129 -25.18 12.80 4.85
C LEU A 129 -26.14 11.97 5.70
N LEU A 130 -26.34 12.31 6.98
CA LEU A 130 -27.28 11.61 7.87
C LEU A 130 -28.74 12.07 7.69
N SER A 131 -28.96 13.21 7.04
CA SER A 131 -30.29 13.77 6.79
C SER A 131 -30.83 13.40 5.41
N GLU A 132 -29.97 12.89 4.52
CA GLU A 132 -30.38 12.34 3.23
C GLU A 132 -31.22 11.07 3.45
N PRO A 133 -32.49 11.04 2.97
CA PRO A 133 -33.26 9.79 2.95
C PRO A 133 -32.66 8.84 1.91
N GLU A 134 -32.54 7.56 2.25
CA GLU A 134 -32.13 6.49 1.31
C GLU A 134 -32.98 6.46 0.03
#